data_AF-A0A4V4HFU5-F1
#
_entry.id   AF-A0A4V4HFU5-F1
#
_cell.length_a   1.000
_cell.length_b   1.000
_cell.length_c   1.000
_cell.angle_alpha   90.00
_cell.angle_beta   90.00
_cell.angle_gamma   90.00
#
_symmetry.space_group_name_H-M   'P 1'
#
loop_
_entity.id
_entity.type
_entity.pdbx_description
1 polymer ?
#
loop_
_entity_poly.entity_id
_entity_poly.type
_entity_poly.pdbx_seq_one_letter_code
_entity_poly.pdbx_strand_id
1 'polypeptide(L)'
;MSFHPSDPILRDGRETDIVIPVMGATGVGKSTFINYLFEDGKEHVKVGHNLTSCTTNVTPVILPNNPKNSNSESPRIIILDTPGFDDTVESDVEILRRIADWLANSYRKKMVLAGIIYLHDISQRRFTGTARRNLSMLNRLCGEAFLQNVVLVSTNWEGFHDLRVLAARERGLMDEHWKFMIEKGSQVAQFRLRLLEGEPSKKTGRESAWDIVNLICQRQVEMKGKALRNFGIQIQRELVDNKKFLPQTEAGKELNYSLKEFIDMQKQLVALEKDTGDLDREDEIAEMERTIRRLEEQMRSFNVSQPQRLKQLFRNLVNRNF
;
A
#
# COMPACT_ATOMS: atom_id res chain seq x y z
N MET A 1 -8.23 16.43 -4.77
CA MET A 1 -7.71 15.64 -3.62
C MET A 1 -6.70 16.52 -2.91
N SER A 2 -7.06 17.05 -1.75
CA SER A 2 -6.13 17.71 -0.84
C SER A 2 -5.30 16.66 -0.11
N PHE A 3 -4.02 16.95 0.04
CA PHE A 3 -3.07 16.09 0.75
C PHE A 3 -3.49 15.91 2.20
N HIS A 4 -3.17 14.76 2.79
CA HIS A 4 -2.95 14.80 4.24
C HIS A 4 -1.75 15.75 4.46
N PRO A 5 -1.86 16.83 5.24
CA PRO A 5 -0.84 17.89 5.30
C PRO A 5 0.58 17.41 5.66
N SER A 6 0.68 16.22 6.23
CA SER A 6 1.92 15.61 6.71
C SER A 6 2.53 14.54 5.78
N ASP A 7 1.92 14.21 4.63
CA ASP A 7 2.54 13.29 3.67
C ASP A 7 3.41 14.06 2.65
N PRO A 8 4.75 13.96 2.72
CA PRO A 8 5.63 14.69 1.82
C PRO A 8 5.53 14.14 0.40
N ILE A 9 5.12 15.00 -0.53
CA ILE A 9 5.29 14.75 -1.96
C ILE A 9 6.75 14.97 -2.32
N LEU A 10 7.32 14.10 -3.15
CA LEU A 10 8.58 14.39 -3.82
C LEU A 10 8.37 15.59 -4.78
N ARG A 11 8.69 16.80 -4.31
CA ARG A 11 8.40 18.06 -5.02
C ARG A 11 9.15 18.11 -6.35
N ASP A 12 10.37 17.58 -6.37
CA ASP A 12 11.30 17.47 -7.48
C ASP A 12 11.19 16.13 -8.25
N GLY A 13 10.04 15.44 -8.17
CA GLY A 13 9.79 14.20 -8.91
C GLY A 13 9.92 14.39 -10.42
N ARG A 14 10.57 13.43 -11.09
CA ARG A 14 10.91 13.43 -12.52
C ARG A 14 10.21 12.27 -13.22
N GLU A 15 9.92 12.41 -14.52
CA GLU A 15 9.34 11.31 -15.33
C GLU A 15 10.28 10.10 -15.42
N THR A 16 11.59 10.30 -15.22
CA THR A 16 12.59 9.23 -15.18
C THR A 16 12.70 8.52 -13.84
N ASP A 17 12.03 9.01 -12.79
CA ASP A 17 12.12 8.40 -11.47
C ASP A 17 11.36 7.08 -11.43
N ILE A 18 12.00 6.09 -10.81
CA ILE A 18 11.42 4.79 -10.51
C ILE A 18 10.86 4.82 -9.09
N VAL A 19 9.58 4.54 -8.95
CA VAL A 19 8.90 4.41 -7.65
C VAL A 19 8.72 2.94 -7.32
N ILE A 20 9.06 2.57 -6.08
CA ILE A 20 8.85 1.23 -5.52
C ILE A 20 8.26 1.36 -4.10
N PRO A 21 6.93 1.16 -3.92
CA PRO A 21 6.32 1.11 -2.60
C PRO A 21 6.67 -0.17 -1.86
N VAL A 22 6.92 -0.06 -0.56
CA VAL A 22 7.07 -1.20 0.36
C VAL A 22 5.80 -1.30 1.20
N MET A 23 5.01 -2.35 0.97
CA MET A 23 3.72 -2.58 1.63
C MET A 23 3.78 -3.82 2.52
N GLY A 24 2.86 -3.92 3.47
CA GLY A 24 2.77 -5.04 4.41
C GLY A 24 2.08 -4.63 5.71
N ALA A 25 1.82 -5.59 6.58
CA ALA A 25 1.22 -5.30 7.89
C ALA A 25 2.16 -4.47 8.78
N THR A 26 1.66 -3.93 9.88
CA THR A 26 2.50 -3.31 10.92
C THR A 26 3.45 -4.33 11.53
N GLY A 27 4.71 -3.93 11.81
CA GLY A 27 5.71 -4.80 12.44
C GLY A 27 6.45 -5.79 11.52
N VAL A 28 6.09 -5.90 10.23
CA VAL A 28 6.74 -6.87 9.31
C VAL A 28 8.15 -6.49 8.84
N GLY A 29 8.68 -5.34 9.28
CA GLY A 29 10.05 -4.90 8.97
C GLY A 29 10.20 -3.97 7.75
N LYS A 30 9.17 -3.21 7.35
CA LYS A 30 9.22 -2.26 6.21
C LYS A 30 10.34 -1.22 6.36
N SER A 31 10.31 -0.42 7.42
CA SER A 31 11.33 0.60 7.67
C SER A 31 12.73 -0.01 7.88
N THR A 32 12.80 -1.19 8.51
CA THR A 32 14.06 -1.96 8.64
C THR A 32 14.62 -2.32 7.27
N PHE A 33 13.81 -2.91 6.38
CA PHE A 33 14.21 -3.25 5.01
C PHE A 33 14.79 -2.04 4.27
N ILE A 34 14.12 -0.88 4.38
CA ILE A 34 14.55 0.35 3.71
C ILE A 34 15.90 0.84 4.26
N ASN A 35 16.08 0.86 5.58
CA ASN A 35 17.35 1.27 6.19
C ASN A 35 18.52 0.37 5.77
N TYR A 36 18.29 -0.94 5.54
CA TYR A 36 19.33 -1.85 5.04
C TYR A 36 19.79 -1.55 3.60
N LEU A 37 19.10 -0.70 2.84
CA LEU A 37 19.55 -0.29 1.51
C LEU A 37 20.71 0.71 1.55
N PHE A 38 20.93 1.39 2.69
CA PHE A 38 21.95 2.42 2.90
C PHE A 38 23.22 1.86 3.54
N GLU A 39 24.39 2.43 3.22
CA GLU A 39 25.68 2.03 3.83
C GLU A 39 26.13 2.91 4.99
N ASP A 40 25.48 4.05 5.22
CA ASP A 40 25.98 5.08 6.14
C ASP A 40 25.66 4.81 7.61
N GLY A 41 25.01 3.68 7.91
CA GLY A 41 24.61 3.29 9.27
C GLY A 41 23.60 4.24 9.90
N LYS A 42 22.99 5.14 9.12
CA LYS A 42 21.99 6.09 9.60
C LYS A 42 20.59 5.53 9.44
N GLU A 43 19.71 5.99 10.31
CA GLU A 43 18.28 5.74 10.20
C GLU A 43 17.67 6.76 9.22
N HIS A 44 17.34 6.32 8.01
CA HIS A 44 16.70 7.16 6.97
C HIS A 44 15.18 7.18 7.11
N VAL A 45 14.62 6.10 7.66
CA VAL A 45 13.22 5.99 8.07
C VAL A 45 13.15 5.46 9.49
N LYS A 46 12.30 6.09 10.30
CA LYS A 46 12.17 5.77 11.73
C LYS A 46 11.65 4.34 11.92
N VAL A 47 12.40 3.51 12.63
CA VAL A 47 12.00 2.16 13.00
C VAL A 47 11.30 2.22 14.35
N GLY A 48 10.04 1.80 14.38
CA GLY A 48 9.33 1.59 15.63
C GLY A 48 9.75 0.28 16.29
N HIS A 49 10.33 0.37 17.49
CA HIS A 49 10.59 -0.81 18.35
C HIS A 49 9.44 -1.09 19.34
N ASN A 50 8.41 -0.23 19.36
CA ASN A 50 7.25 -0.37 20.23
C ASN A 50 6.10 -1.12 19.52
N LEU A 51 5.17 -1.66 20.31
CA LEU A 51 3.96 -2.33 19.81
C LEU A 51 3.02 -1.39 19.02
N THR A 52 3.20 -0.08 19.16
CA THR A 52 2.51 0.95 18.39
C THR A 52 3.33 1.34 17.17
N SER A 53 2.65 1.41 16.02
CA SER A 53 3.26 1.83 14.76
C SER A 53 3.90 3.23 14.88
N CYS A 54 5.13 3.35 14.38
CA CYS A 54 5.84 4.62 14.34
C CYS A 54 5.73 5.34 12.99
N THR A 55 5.28 4.63 11.95
CA THR A 55 5.19 5.15 10.59
C THR A 55 3.75 5.52 10.29
N THR A 56 3.40 6.79 10.49
CA THR A 56 2.06 7.33 10.23
C THR A 56 1.91 7.92 8.83
N ASN A 57 3.02 8.11 8.11
CA ASN A 57 3.07 8.85 6.86
C ASN A 57 3.71 8.03 5.74
N VAL A 58 3.27 8.27 4.50
CA VAL A 58 3.94 7.72 3.32
C VAL A 58 5.21 8.55 3.08
N THR A 59 6.37 7.93 3.31
CA THR A 59 7.66 8.61 3.30
C THR A 59 8.49 8.17 2.10
N PRO A 60 8.72 9.04 1.10
CA PRO A 60 9.59 8.74 -0.01
C PRO A 60 11.06 8.88 0.39
N VAL A 61 11.87 7.90 0.05
CA VAL A 61 13.31 7.88 0.28
C VAL A 61 14.02 7.63 -1.04
N ILE A 62 14.98 8.49 -1.36
CA ILE A 62 15.81 8.34 -2.55
C ILE A 62 16.94 7.37 -2.21
N LEU A 63 17.02 6.26 -2.95
CA LEU A 63 18.11 5.31 -2.77
C LEU A 63 19.43 5.86 -3.33
N PRO A 64 20.57 5.48 -2.75
CA PRO A 64 21.86 5.73 -3.36
C PRO A 64 21.97 4.97 -4.68
N ASN A 65 22.96 5.32 -5.50
CA ASN A 65 23.23 4.62 -6.75
C ASN A 65 23.39 3.12 -6.47
N ASN A 66 22.75 2.31 -7.32
CA ASN A 66 22.72 0.88 -7.17
C ASN A 66 24.16 0.32 -7.22
N PRO A 67 24.63 -0.40 -6.18
CA PRO A 67 25.99 -0.91 -6.12
C PRO A 67 26.34 -1.87 -7.27
N LYS A 68 25.34 -2.48 -7.93
CA LYS A 68 25.55 -3.34 -9.10
C LYS A 68 25.52 -2.59 -10.44
N ASN A 69 25.05 -1.35 -10.48
CA ASN A 69 24.93 -0.54 -11.69
C ASN A 69 25.70 0.77 -11.51
N SER A 70 26.99 0.77 -11.85
CA SER A 70 27.88 1.93 -11.76
C SER A 70 27.70 2.96 -12.88
N ASN A 71 26.69 2.83 -13.74
CA ASN A 71 26.44 3.79 -14.81
C ASN A 71 25.75 5.05 -14.25
N SER A 72 26.38 6.20 -14.49
CA SER A 72 25.95 7.55 -14.07
C SER A 72 24.58 8.00 -14.61
N GLU A 73 23.99 7.26 -15.56
CA GLU A 73 22.70 7.56 -16.18
C GLU A 73 21.54 6.69 -15.64
N SER A 74 21.76 5.92 -14.58
CA SER A 74 20.70 5.09 -14.01
C SER A 74 19.58 5.97 -13.42
N PRO A 75 18.30 5.69 -13.71
CA PRO A 75 17.18 6.44 -13.15
C PRO A 75 17.19 6.36 -11.63
N ARG A 76 16.83 7.48 -10.98
CA ARG A 76 16.72 7.57 -9.52
C ARG A 76 15.64 6.61 -9.02
N ILE A 77 15.99 5.80 -8.02
CA ILE A 77 15.03 4.90 -7.36
C ILE A 77 14.50 5.59 -6.10
N ILE A 78 13.18 5.67 -6.01
CA ILE A 78 12.43 6.19 -4.88
C ILE A 78 11.71 5.01 -4.24
N ILE A 79 12.16 4.65 -3.05
CA ILE A 79 11.49 3.65 -2.21
C ILE A 79 10.50 4.39 -1.31
N LEU A 80 9.27 3.89 -1.22
CA LEU A 80 8.28 4.45 -0.29
C LEU A 80 8.16 3.58 0.94
N ASP A 81 8.46 4.15 2.10
CA ASP A 81 7.99 3.58 3.36
C ASP A 81 6.50 3.91 3.51
N THR A 82 5.66 2.90 3.68
CA THR A 82 4.23 3.10 3.88
C THR A 82 3.85 2.75 5.32
N PRO A 83 2.79 3.38 5.86
CA PRO A 83 2.13 2.84 7.06
C PRO A 83 1.77 1.36 6.87
N GLY A 84 1.80 0.59 7.96
CA GLY A 84 1.41 -0.81 7.91
C GLY A 84 -0.11 -0.96 7.99
N PHE A 85 -0.67 -1.91 7.23
CA PHE A 85 -2.05 -2.35 7.47
C PHE A 85 -2.17 -3.07 8.81
N ASP A 86 -3.38 -3.17 9.38
CA ASP A 86 -3.61 -3.69 10.73
C ASP A 86 -2.91 -2.84 11.81
N ASP A 87 -2.95 -1.51 11.63
CA ASP A 87 -2.43 -0.54 12.60
C ASP A 87 -3.42 -0.33 13.76
N THR A 88 -2.87 -0.15 14.97
CA THR A 88 -3.67 0.12 16.17
C THR A 88 -4.11 1.58 16.29
N VAL A 89 -3.46 2.47 15.55
CA VAL A 89 -3.63 3.93 15.63
C VAL A 89 -4.48 4.45 14.47
N GLU A 90 -4.19 4.00 13.25
CA GLU A 90 -4.84 4.46 12.02
C GLU A 90 -5.70 3.35 11.39
N SER A 91 -6.84 3.69 10.78
CA SER A 91 -7.69 2.69 10.13
C SER A 91 -7.10 2.26 8.78
N ASP A 92 -7.34 1.01 8.36
CA ASP A 92 -6.92 0.50 7.04
C ASP A 92 -7.46 1.37 5.89
N VAL A 93 -8.60 2.04 6.10
CA VAL A 93 -9.18 3.01 5.17
C VAL A 93 -8.28 4.21 5.00
N GLU A 94 -7.81 4.79 6.10
CA GLU A 94 -6.93 5.96 6.09
C GLU A 94 -5.55 5.60 5.52
N ILE A 95 -5.03 4.41 5.86
CA ILE A 95 -3.77 3.89 5.32
C ILE A 95 -3.87 3.73 3.80
N LEU A 96 -4.94 3.07 3.31
CA LEU A 96 -5.18 2.92 1.88
C LEU A 96 -5.31 4.28 1.20
N ARG A 97 -6.03 5.23 1.81
CA ARG A 97 -6.22 6.57 1.24
C ARG A 97 -4.89 7.28 1.04
N ARG A 98 -4.00 7.29 2.04
CA ARG A 98 -2.68 7.92 1.95
C ARG A 98 -1.81 7.30 0.85
N ILE A 99 -1.79 5.97 0.78
CA ILE A 99 -1.04 5.25 -0.26
C ILE A 99 -1.63 5.59 -1.64
N ALA A 100 -2.95 5.55 -1.77
CA ALA A 100 -3.64 5.80 -3.03
C ALA A 100 -3.46 7.25 -3.51
N ASP A 101 -3.55 8.24 -2.62
CA ASP A 101 -3.32 9.64 -2.92
C ASP A 101 -1.89 9.90 -3.39
N TRP A 102 -0.90 9.29 -2.73
CA TRP A 102 0.51 9.38 -3.13
C TRP A 102 0.72 8.76 -4.51
N LEU A 103 0.21 7.54 -4.73
CA LEU A 103 0.34 6.83 -6.00
C LEU A 103 -0.37 7.56 -7.15
N ALA A 104 -1.57 8.10 -6.92
CA ALA A 104 -2.29 8.90 -7.89
C ALA A 104 -1.52 10.17 -8.27
N ASN A 105 -0.88 10.83 -7.30
CA ASN A 105 -0.07 12.01 -7.56
C ASN A 105 1.20 11.69 -8.36
N SER A 106 1.92 10.62 -8.00
CA SER A 106 3.09 10.16 -8.77
C SER A 106 2.72 9.83 -10.22
N TYR A 107 1.54 9.23 -10.44
CA TYR A 107 1.01 8.93 -11.76
C TYR A 107 0.69 10.20 -12.56
N ARG A 108 0.09 11.23 -11.94
CA ARG A 108 -0.13 12.54 -12.60
C ARG A 108 1.17 13.23 -12.99
N LYS A 109 2.24 13.03 -12.21
CA LYS A 109 3.61 13.48 -12.53
C LYS A 109 4.34 12.56 -13.52
N LYS A 110 3.67 11.52 -14.03
CA LYS A 110 4.22 10.51 -14.94
C LYS A 110 5.47 9.81 -14.41
N MET A 111 5.60 9.70 -13.10
CA MET A 111 6.64 8.88 -12.48
C MET A 111 6.36 7.41 -12.76
N VAL A 112 7.41 6.59 -12.90
CA VAL A 112 7.25 5.18 -13.27
C VAL A 112 7.11 4.33 -12.01
N LEU A 113 5.93 3.74 -11.79
CA LEU A 113 5.76 2.71 -10.77
C LEU A 113 6.33 1.38 -11.28
N ALA A 114 7.56 1.07 -10.88
CA ALA A 114 8.29 -0.07 -11.44
C ALA A 114 7.85 -1.42 -10.87
N GLY A 115 7.38 -1.42 -9.64
CA GLY A 115 6.98 -2.63 -8.92
C GLY A 115 6.57 -2.30 -7.49
N ILE A 116 6.07 -3.31 -6.79
CA ILE A 116 5.71 -3.22 -5.37
C ILE A 116 6.44 -4.34 -4.63
N ILE A 117 6.97 -4.00 -3.46
CA ILE A 117 7.53 -4.97 -2.53
C ILE A 117 6.48 -5.21 -1.45
N TYR A 118 6.00 -6.45 -1.31
CA TYR A 118 5.07 -6.82 -0.25
C TYR A 118 5.77 -7.69 0.78
N LEU A 119 5.91 -7.18 2.00
CA LEU A 119 6.55 -7.87 3.11
C LEU A 119 5.52 -8.65 3.94
N HIS A 120 5.87 -9.89 4.25
CA HIS A 120 5.13 -10.76 5.16
C HIS A 120 6.04 -11.37 6.21
N ASP A 121 5.61 -11.29 7.46
CA ASP A 121 6.31 -11.89 8.59
C ASP A 121 6.10 -13.41 8.63
N ILE A 122 7.13 -14.17 8.27
CA ILE A 122 7.07 -15.65 8.26
C ILE A 122 6.99 -16.24 9.68
N SER A 123 7.29 -15.43 10.71
CA SER A 123 7.27 -15.87 12.09
C SER A 123 5.85 -16.05 12.64
N GLN A 124 4.86 -15.45 11.99
CA GLN A 124 3.47 -15.61 12.36
C GLN A 124 3.03 -17.07 12.20
N ARG A 125 2.49 -17.65 13.28
CA ARG A 125 2.10 -19.07 13.31
C ARG A 125 0.90 -19.38 12.40
N ARG A 126 0.10 -18.38 12.05
CA ARG A 126 -1.13 -18.52 11.28
C ARG A 126 -1.22 -17.40 10.27
N PHE A 127 -1.66 -17.75 9.07
CA PHE A 127 -2.09 -16.76 8.09
C PHE A 127 -3.50 -16.27 8.48
N THR A 128 -3.53 -15.16 9.23
CA THR A 128 -4.76 -14.62 9.84
C THR A 128 -5.76 -14.14 8.79
N GLY A 129 -7.02 -13.96 9.20
CA GLY A 129 -8.04 -13.34 8.34
C GLY A 129 -7.62 -11.94 7.86
N THR A 130 -6.95 -11.18 8.73
CA THR A 130 -6.41 -9.86 8.39
C THR A 130 -5.30 -9.95 7.35
N ALA A 131 -4.36 -10.91 7.47
CA ALA A 131 -3.33 -11.13 6.46
C ALA A 131 -3.93 -11.46 5.08
N ARG A 132 -4.98 -12.29 5.03
CA ARG A 132 -5.74 -12.58 3.79
C ARG A 132 -6.38 -11.34 3.21
N ARG A 133 -7.01 -10.52 4.04
CA ARG A 133 -7.64 -9.27 3.61
C ARG A 133 -6.61 -8.28 3.05
N ASN A 134 -5.46 -8.13 3.71
CA ASN A 134 -4.38 -7.25 3.26
C ASN A 134 -3.82 -7.69 1.91
N LEU A 135 -3.64 -9.00 1.70
CA LEU A 135 -3.21 -9.55 0.42
C LEU A 135 -4.28 -9.38 -0.67
N SER A 136 -5.56 -9.58 -0.35
CA SER A 136 -6.70 -9.34 -1.25
C SER A 136 -6.75 -7.88 -1.69
N MET A 137 -6.61 -6.94 -0.74
CA MET A 137 -6.57 -5.51 -1.00
C MET A 137 -5.37 -5.14 -1.89
N LEU A 138 -4.17 -5.69 -1.63
CA LEU A 138 -3.00 -5.49 -2.50
C LEU A 138 -3.30 -5.95 -3.94
N ASN A 139 -3.90 -7.13 -4.10
CA ASN A 139 -4.25 -7.66 -5.42
C ASN A 139 -5.17 -6.72 -6.19
N ARG A 140 -6.20 -6.18 -5.53
CA ARG A 140 -7.14 -5.23 -6.15
C ARG A 140 -6.53 -3.84 -6.40
N LEU A 141 -5.61 -3.41 -5.54
CA LEU A 141 -4.88 -2.17 -5.71
C LEU A 141 -3.98 -2.22 -6.96
N CYS A 142 -3.29 -3.34 -7.16
CA CYS A 142 -2.41 -3.58 -8.30
C CYS A 142 -3.19 -3.81 -9.60
N GLY A 143 -4.19 -4.69 -9.53
CA GLY A 143 -4.81 -5.34 -10.68
C GLY A 143 -3.95 -6.46 -11.26
N GLU A 144 -4.59 -7.48 -11.84
CA GLU A 144 -3.92 -8.71 -12.26
C GLU A 144 -2.74 -8.50 -13.22
N ALA A 145 -2.88 -7.56 -14.16
CA ALA A 145 -1.86 -7.27 -15.16
C ALA A 145 -0.55 -6.72 -14.56
N PHE A 146 -0.59 -6.19 -13.34
CA PHE A 146 0.58 -5.67 -12.64
C PHE A 146 1.19 -6.66 -11.64
N LEU A 147 0.54 -7.80 -11.36
CA LEU A 147 1.06 -8.75 -10.37
C LEU A 147 2.45 -9.29 -10.73
N GLN A 148 2.77 -9.37 -12.02
CA GLN A 148 4.12 -9.67 -12.49
C GLN A 148 5.18 -8.65 -12.04
N ASN A 149 4.82 -7.47 -11.56
CA ASN A 149 5.77 -6.48 -11.03
C ASN A 149 5.78 -6.44 -9.50
N VAL A 150 5.11 -7.40 -8.85
CA VAL A 150 5.12 -7.54 -7.39
C VAL A 150 6.20 -8.53 -6.96
N VAL A 151 6.97 -8.16 -5.95
CA VAL A 151 7.90 -9.06 -5.26
C VAL A 151 7.35 -9.34 -3.86
N LEU A 152 7.00 -10.60 -3.63
CA LEU A 152 6.51 -11.12 -2.36
C LEU A 152 7.72 -11.51 -1.52
N VAL A 153 7.87 -10.87 -0.37
CA VAL A 153 9.07 -11.01 0.47
C VAL A 153 8.67 -11.52 1.84
N SER A 154 9.29 -12.62 2.24
CA SER A 154 9.22 -13.12 3.61
C SER A 154 10.30 -12.48 4.48
N THR A 155 9.93 -12.05 5.69
CA THR A 155 10.80 -11.39 6.68
C THR A 155 10.80 -12.14 8.01
N ASN A 156 11.60 -11.69 9.00
CA ASN A 156 11.67 -12.22 10.38
C ASN A 156 12.08 -13.70 10.45
N TRP A 157 13.11 -14.04 9.69
CA TRP A 157 13.68 -15.39 9.62
C TRP A 157 14.49 -15.76 10.88
N GLU A 158 15.04 -14.76 11.56
CA GLU A 158 16.04 -14.89 12.64
C GLU A 158 15.45 -15.42 13.96
N GLY A 159 14.13 -15.45 14.10
CA GLY A 159 13.45 -15.93 15.31
C GLY A 159 13.36 -17.45 15.45
N PHE A 160 13.96 -18.22 14.54
CA PHE A 160 13.78 -19.67 14.46
C PHE A 160 15.10 -20.44 14.53
N HIS A 161 15.09 -21.50 15.33
CA HIS A 161 16.18 -22.46 15.41
C HIS A 161 15.97 -23.68 14.49
N ASP A 162 14.72 -24.01 14.14
CA ASP A 162 14.41 -25.14 13.25
C ASP A 162 14.08 -24.68 11.83
N LEU A 163 15.05 -24.87 10.92
CA LEU A 163 14.93 -24.55 9.50
C LEU A 163 13.80 -25.32 8.80
N ARG A 164 13.42 -26.51 9.29
CA ARG A 164 12.35 -27.31 8.67
C ARG A 164 10.99 -26.67 8.86
N VAL A 165 10.76 -26.05 10.02
CA VAL A 165 9.53 -25.29 10.31
C VAL A 165 9.43 -24.09 9.39
N LEU A 166 10.53 -23.35 9.22
CA LEU A 166 10.60 -22.21 8.31
C LEU A 166 10.32 -22.60 6.86
N ALA A 167 10.98 -23.66 6.36
CA ALA A 167 10.77 -24.15 5.00
C ALA A 167 9.34 -24.68 4.76
N ALA A 168 8.68 -25.24 5.78
CA ALA A 168 7.29 -25.63 5.70
C ALA A 168 6.35 -24.41 5.63
N ARG A 169 6.62 -23.36 6.41
CA ARG A 169 5.84 -22.11 6.38
C ARG A 169 5.98 -21.36 5.07
N GLU A 170 7.19 -21.27 4.54
CA GLU A 170 7.43 -20.64 3.23
C GLU A 170 6.69 -21.38 2.13
N ARG A 171 6.74 -22.72 2.12
CA ARG A 171 5.94 -23.53 1.20
C ARG A 171 4.45 -23.26 1.35
N GLY A 172 3.93 -23.21 2.59
CA GLY A 172 2.51 -22.84 2.81
C GLY A 172 2.16 -21.45 2.25
N LEU A 173 3.05 -20.47 2.39
CA LEU A 173 2.87 -19.16 1.75
C LEU A 173 2.81 -19.31 0.23
N MET A 174 3.77 -19.99 -0.38
CA MET A 174 3.88 -20.12 -1.84
C MET A 174 2.74 -20.96 -2.46
N ASP A 175 2.42 -22.10 -1.85
CA ASP A 175 1.52 -23.10 -2.41
C ASP A 175 0.04 -22.80 -2.13
N GLU A 176 -0.26 -21.97 -1.13
CA GLU A 176 -1.64 -21.64 -0.77
C GLU A 176 -1.93 -20.14 -0.88
N HIS A 177 -1.20 -19.30 -0.14
CA HIS A 177 -1.59 -17.90 0.06
C HIS A 177 -1.14 -16.98 -1.08
N TRP A 178 0.05 -17.20 -1.61
CA TRP A 178 0.68 -16.43 -2.68
C TRP A 178 0.52 -17.07 -4.04
N LYS A 179 0.03 -18.32 -4.10
CA LYS A 179 -0.10 -19.12 -5.33
C LYS A 179 -0.69 -18.33 -6.49
N PHE A 180 -1.82 -17.67 -6.29
CA PHE A 180 -2.47 -16.87 -7.34
C PHE A 180 -1.56 -15.77 -7.90
N MET A 181 -0.84 -15.04 -7.04
CA MET A 181 0.06 -13.97 -7.45
C MET A 181 1.29 -14.53 -8.18
N ILE A 182 1.84 -15.64 -7.68
CA ILE A 182 2.97 -16.36 -8.29
C ILE A 182 2.58 -16.86 -9.70
N GLU A 183 1.39 -17.46 -9.85
CA GLU A 183 0.85 -17.88 -11.15
C GLU A 183 0.68 -16.70 -12.13
N LYS A 184 0.50 -15.48 -11.61
CA LYS A 184 0.43 -14.22 -12.39
C LYS A 184 1.79 -13.54 -12.57
N GLY A 185 2.89 -14.19 -12.18
CA GLY A 185 4.27 -13.77 -12.43
C GLY A 185 4.95 -13.01 -11.28
N SER A 186 4.31 -12.89 -10.11
CA SER A 186 4.97 -12.32 -8.93
C SER A 186 6.19 -13.15 -8.53
N GLN A 187 7.28 -12.48 -8.19
CA GLN A 187 8.49 -13.16 -7.71
C GLN A 187 8.46 -13.30 -6.20
N VAL A 188 9.12 -14.34 -5.67
CA VAL A 188 9.28 -14.56 -4.24
C VAL A 188 10.74 -14.35 -3.85
N ALA A 189 10.97 -13.63 -2.76
CA ALA A 189 12.30 -13.43 -2.21
C ALA A 189 12.29 -13.49 -0.68
N GLN A 190 13.48 -13.62 -0.08
CA GLN A 190 13.65 -13.67 1.37
C GLN A 190 14.47 -12.45 1.78
N PHE A 191 13.94 -11.64 2.70
CA PHE A 191 14.73 -10.60 3.36
C PHE A 191 15.20 -11.11 4.71
N ARG A 192 16.51 -11.31 4.82
CA ARG A 192 17.16 -11.91 5.99
C ARG A 192 18.16 -10.95 6.56
N LEU A 193 18.10 -10.68 7.85
CA LEU A 193 19.05 -9.87 8.57
C LEU A 193 20.35 -10.62 8.84
N ARG A 194 20.29 -11.93 9.11
CA ARG A 194 21.44 -12.74 9.52
C ARG A 194 21.40 -14.16 8.93
N LEU A 195 22.56 -14.82 8.91
CA LEU A 195 22.67 -16.23 8.57
C LEU A 195 22.09 -17.06 9.71
N LEU A 196 21.30 -18.07 9.36
CA LEU A 196 20.79 -19.04 10.33
C LEU A 196 21.81 -20.16 10.53
N GLU A 197 21.92 -20.66 11.75
CA GLU A 197 22.80 -21.79 12.06
C GLU A 197 22.44 -23.02 11.20
N GLY A 198 23.45 -23.59 10.54
CA GLY A 198 23.27 -24.78 9.69
C GLY A 198 22.80 -24.51 8.26
N GLU A 199 22.61 -23.25 7.84
CA GLU A 199 22.37 -22.92 6.42
C GLU A 199 23.67 -22.63 5.67
N PRO A 200 23.82 -23.12 4.41
CA PRO A 200 24.90 -22.70 3.54
C PRO A 200 24.75 -21.22 3.15
N SER A 201 25.87 -20.58 2.80
CA SER A 201 26.02 -19.16 2.48
C SER A 201 24.83 -18.55 1.73
N LYS A 202 23.91 -17.93 2.48
CA LYS A 202 22.85 -17.07 1.96
C LYS A 202 23.26 -15.61 2.09
N LYS A 203 22.79 -14.79 1.17
CA LYS A 203 22.93 -13.33 1.27
C LYS A 203 22.02 -12.80 2.36
N THR A 204 22.52 -11.88 3.16
CA THR A 204 21.81 -11.31 4.32
C THR A 204 22.03 -9.80 4.41
N GLY A 205 21.28 -9.16 5.31
CA GLY A 205 21.23 -7.73 5.50
C GLY A 205 21.09 -7.00 4.17
N ARG A 206 22.06 -6.14 3.91
CA ARG A 206 22.08 -5.24 2.77
C ARG A 206 22.10 -5.95 1.41
N GLU A 207 22.83 -7.06 1.31
CA GLU A 207 22.88 -7.81 0.06
C GLU A 207 21.51 -8.38 -0.32
N SER A 208 20.77 -8.91 0.67
CA SER A 208 19.42 -9.41 0.46
C SER A 208 18.43 -8.29 0.09
N ALA A 209 18.55 -7.12 0.73
CA ALA A 209 17.71 -5.96 0.42
C ALA A 209 17.92 -5.47 -1.02
N TRP A 210 19.18 -5.32 -1.45
CA TRP A 210 19.49 -4.92 -2.81
C TRP A 210 19.13 -5.98 -3.84
N ASP A 211 19.27 -7.27 -3.54
CA ASP A 211 18.82 -8.34 -4.44
C ASP A 211 17.31 -8.22 -4.72
N ILE A 212 16.49 -7.93 -3.70
CA ILE A 212 15.04 -7.70 -3.86
C ILE A 212 14.76 -6.49 -4.76
N VAL A 213 15.41 -5.34 -4.53
CA VAL A 213 15.25 -4.16 -5.39
C VAL A 213 15.68 -4.46 -6.83
N ASN A 214 16.76 -5.21 -7.00
CA ASN A 214 17.27 -5.59 -8.31
C ASN A 214 16.31 -6.47 -9.11
N LEU A 215 15.51 -7.33 -8.46
CA LEU A 215 14.47 -8.12 -9.15
C LEU A 215 13.46 -7.22 -9.87
N ILE A 216 13.11 -6.08 -9.27
CA ILE A 216 12.20 -5.09 -9.88
C ILE A 216 12.92 -4.33 -10.99
N CYS A 217 14.14 -3.86 -10.74
CA CYS A 217 14.92 -3.10 -11.73
C CYS A 217 15.24 -3.91 -13.00
N GLN A 218 15.60 -5.19 -12.85
CA GLN A 218 15.88 -6.09 -13.98
C GLN A 218 14.64 -6.27 -14.85
N ARG A 219 13.49 -6.53 -14.23
CA ARG A 219 12.22 -6.67 -14.95
C ARG A 219 11.83 -5.40 -15.71
N GLN A 220 12.11 -4.23 -15.16
CA GLN A 220 11.90 -2.96 -15.89
C GLN A 220 12.78 -2.86 -17.14
N VAL A 221 14.04 -3.27 -17.08
CA VAL A 221 14.95 -3.27 -18.24
C VAL A 221 14.45 -4.23 -19.32
N GLU A 222 14.02 -5.44 -18.94
CA GLU A 222 13.46 -6.44 -19.87
C GLU A 222 12.19 -5.92 -20.56
N MET A 223 11.36 -5.17 -19.84
CA MET A 223 10.09 -4.62 -20.34
C MET A 223 10.25 -3.36 -21.19
N LYS A 224 11.35 -2.60 -21.06
CA LYS A 224 11.62 -1.40 -21.88
C LYS A 224 11.64 -1.68 -23.40
N GLY A 225 11.84 -2.93 -23.82
CA GLY A 225 11.77 -3.35 -25.23
C GLY A 225 10.38 -3.76 -25.74
N LYS A 226 9.39 -3.98 -24.85
CA LYS A 226 8.01 -4.35 -25.20
C LYS A 226 7.09 -3.21 -24.76
N ALA A 227 6.80 -2.30 -25.71
CA ALA A 227 5.90 -1.16 -25.60
C ALA A 227 5.21 -1.02 -24.23
N LEU A 228 5.76 -0.13 -23.39
CA LEU A 228 5.22 0.27 -22.08
C LEU A 228 3.86 0.96 -22.26
N ARG A 229 2.83 0.23 -22.71
CA ARG A 229 1.53 0.81 -23.11
C ARG A 229 0.53 0.92 -21.97
N ASN A 230 0.94 0.66 -20.73
CA ASN A 230 0.02 0.62 -19.60
C ASN A 230 0.73 0.97 -18.28
N PHE A 231 1.04 2.26 -18.10
CA PHE A 231 1.89 2.78 -17.03
C PHE A 231 1.28 2.75 -15.62
N GLY A 232 -0.05 2.72 -15.50
CA GLY A 232 -0.72 2.79 -14.20
C GLY A 232 -1.14 1.43 -13.67
N ILE A 233 -1.01 1.22 -12.35
CA ILE A 233 -1.74 0.16 -11.65
C ILE A 233 -3.23 0.46 -11.58
N GLN A 234 -4.04 -0.52 -11.21
CA GLN A 234 -5.50 -0.40 -11.16
C GLN A 234 -5.96 0.82 -10.36
N ILE A 235 -5.48 1.02 -9.13
CA ILE A 235 -5.92 2.16 -8.31
C ILE A 235 -5.54 3.52 -8.93
N GLN A 236 -4.40 3.62 -9.61
CA GLN A 236 -3.97 4.85 -10.27
C GLN A 236 -4.91 5.21 -11.42
N ARG A 237 -5.25 4.22 -12.27
CA ARG A 237 -6.21 4.42 -13.38
C ARG A 237 -7.60 4.72 -12.85
N GLU A 238 -8.03 4.04 -11.81
CA GLU A 238 -9.34 4.25 -11.21
C GLU A 238 -9.48 5.67 -10.66
N LEU A 239 -8.51 6.16 -9.91
CA LEU A 239 -8.56 7.49 -9.30
C LEU A 239 -8.27 8.63 -10.29
N VAL A 240 -7.36 8.41 -11.25
CA VAL A 240 -6.86 9.49 -12.13
C VAL A 240 -7.56 9.50 -13.48
N ASP A 241 -7.68 8.35 -14.15
CA ASP A 241 -8.22 8.26 -15.51
C ASP A 241 -9.74 8.14 -15.47
N ASN A 242 -10.25 7.23 -14.64
CA ASN A 242 -11.69 6.95 -14.50
C ASN A 242 -12.39 7.87 -13.49
N LYS A 243 -11.65 8.75 -12.81
CA LYS A 243 -12.16 9.71 -11.80
C LYS A 243 -13.04 9.07 -10.71
N LYS A 244 -12.79 7.79 -10.37
CA LYS A 244 -13.48 7.11 -9.27
C LYS A 244 -13.03 7.71 -7.95
N PHE A 245 -13.92 7.70 -6.97
CA PHE A 245 -13.55 7.93 -5.58
C PHE A 245 -12.94 6.68 -4.96
N LEU A 246 -12.13 6.85 -3.91
CA LEU A 246 -11.46 5.73 -3.25
C LEU A 246 -12.43 4.59 -2.88
N PRO A 247 -13.61 4.84 -2.27
CA PRO A 247 -14.56 3.76 -1.95
C PRO A 247 -15.13 3.01 -3.16
N GLN A 248 -15.06 3.61 -4.35
CA GLN A 248 -15.54 3.02 -5.61
C GLN A 248 -14.45 2.22 -6.34
N THR A 249 -13.18 2.38 -5.94
CA THR A 249 -12.06 1.60 -6.46
C THR A 249 -12.19 0.14 -6.04
N GLU A 250 -11.59 -0.78 -6.80
CA GLU A 250 -11.62 -2.20 -6.43
C GLU A 250 -10.92 -2.44 -5.09
N ALA A 251 -9.80 -1.74 -4.82
CA ALA A 251 -9.11 -1.82 -3.53
C ALA A 251 -9.97 -1.25 -2.38
N GLY A 252 -10.68 -0.15 -2.62
CA GLY A 252 -11.57 0.45 -1.62
C GLY A 252 -12.70 -0.50 -1.25
N LYS A 253 -13.34 -1.17 -2.21
CA LYS A 253 -14.42 -2.12 -1.95
C LYS A 253 -14.03 -3.30 -1.03
N GLU A 254 -12.74 -3.62 -0.90
CA GLU A 254 -12.26 -4.63 0.05
C GLU A 254 -12.24 -4.14 1.50
N LEU A 255 -12.37 -2.83 1.72
CA LEU A 255 -12.45 -2.23 3.04
C LEU A 255 -13.90 -2.06 3.49
N ASN A 256 -14.15 -2.33 4.77
CA ASN A 256 -15.45 -2.10 5.39
C ASN A 256 -15.49 -0.65 5.87
N TYR A 257 -15.77 0.29 4.96
CA TYR A 257 -15.98 1.68 5.33
C TYR A 257 -17.11 1.80 6.36
N SER A 258 -16.81 2.47 7.47
CA SER A 258 -17.88 2.98 8.33
C SER A 258 -18.62 4.10 7.60
N LEU A 259 -19.89 4.30 7.98
CA LEU A 259 -20.68 5.42 7.43
C LEU A 259 -20.01 6.77 7.70
N LYS A 260 -19.36 6.93 8.86
CA LYS A 260 -18.62 8.13 9.21
C LYS A 260 -17.46 8.37 8.23
N GLU A 261 -16.65 7.36 7.95
CA GLU A 261 -15.54 7.46 6.99
C GLU A 261 -16.04 7.81 5.57
N PHE A 262 -17.18 7.22 5.17
CA PHE A 262 -17.81 7.54 3.89
C PHE A 262 -18.29 9.01 3.83
N ILE A 263 -18.97 9.48 4.89
CA ILE A 263 -19.44 10.87 5.01
C ILE A 263 -18.26 11.85 5.03
N ASP A 264 -17.21 11.56 5.81
CA ASP A 264 -16.05 12.44 5.95
C ASP A 264 -15.29 12.57 4.62
N MET A 265 -15.16 11.48 3.85
CA MET A 265 -14.60 11.53 2.49
C MET A 265 -15.47 12.36 1.53
N GLN A 266 -16.81 12.24 1.60
CA GLN A 266 -17.71 13.04 0.76
C GLN A 266 -17.65 14.54 1.12
N LYS A 267 -17.56 14.88 2.41
CA LYS A 267 -17.40 16.28 2.87
C LYS A 267 -16.11 16.91 2.37
N GLN A 268 -15.01 16.15 2.35
CA GLN A 268 -13.73 16.63 1.80
C GLN A 268 -13.82 16.93 0.30
N LEU A 269 -14.64 16.20 -0.46
CA LEU A 269 -14.83 16.44 -1.90
C LEU A 269 -15.51 17.78 -2.17
N VAL A 270 -16.60 18.08 -1.48
CA VAL A 270 -17.26 19.38 -1.69
C VAL A 270 -16.42 20.54 -1.16
N ALA A 271 -15.62 20.31 -0.12
CA ALA A 271 -14.62 21.31 0.29
C ALA A 271 -13.56 21.59 -0.79
N LEU A 272 -13.29 20.64 -1.69
CA LEU A 272 -12.34 20.79 -2.80
C LEU A 272 -12.96 21.41 -4.05
N GLU A 273 -14.26 21.18 -4.31
CA GLU A 273 -15.00 21.83 -5.39
C GLU A 273 -15.29 23.31 -5.07
N LYS A 274 -15.36 23.67 -3.78
CA LYS A 274 -15.48 25.05 -3.27
C LYS A 274 -14.35 25.99 -3.69
N ASP A 275 -13.16 25.49 -4.01
CA ASP A 275 -12.03 26.34 -4.45
C ASP A 275 -12.14 26.79 -5.92
N THR A 276 -13.17 26.35 -6.66
CA THR A 276 -13.32 26.63 -8.11
C THR A 276 -14.48 27.53 -8.53
N GLY A 277 -15.24 28.13 -7.62
CA GLY A 277 -16.20 29.16 -8.01
C GLY A 277 -17.19 29.54 -6.91
N ASP A 278 -17.22 30.82 -6.58
CA ASP A 278 -18.32 31.42 -5.82
C ASP A 278 -19.54 31.53 -6.74
N LEU A 279 -20.60 30.78 -6.46
CA LEU A 279 -22.05 31.09 -6.57
C LEU A 279 -22.86 29.80 -6.24
N ASP A 280 -23.96 29.95 -5.49
CA ASP A 280 -24.93 28.90 -5.04
C ASP A 280 -24.55 27.91 -3.91
N ARG A 281 -24.18 28.48 -2.75
CA ARG A 281 -23.83 27.75 -1.52
C ARG A 281 -24.98 26.98 -0.85
N GLU A 282 -26.25 27.34 -1.03
CA GLU A 282 -27.38 26.68 -0.33
C GLU A 282 -28.00 25.53 -1.13
N ASP A 283 -28.18 25.72 -2.44
CA ASP A 283 -28.75 24.70 -3.32
C ASP A 283 -27.81 23.49 -3.49
N GLU A 284 -26.50 23.72 -3.56
CA GLU A 284 -25.49 22.65 -3.64
C GLU A 284 -25.33 21.88 -2.33
N ILE A 285 -25.44 22.54 -1.17
CA ILE A 285 -25.48 21.85 0.13
C ILE A 285 -26.73 20.99 0.24
N ALA A 286 -27.88 21.51 -0.20
CA ALA A 286 -29.12 20.75 -0.21
C ALA A 286 -29.06 19.55 -1.19
N GLU A 287 -28.40 19.69 -2.34
CA GLU A 287 -28.18 18.60 -3.29
C GLU A 287 -27.20 17.55 -2.75
N MET A 288 -26.15 17.99 -2.04
CA MET A 288 -25.24 17.09 -1.33
C MET A 288 -25.95 16.32 -0.22
N GLU A 289 -26.80 16.97 0.58
CA GLU A 289 -27.59 16.27 1.59
C GLU A 289 -28.56 15.25 0.98
N ARG A 290 -29.15 15.55 -0.19
CA ARG A 290 -29.98 14.58 -0.92
C ARG A 290 -29.16 13.42 -1.45
N THR A 291 -27.96 13.69 -1.97
CA THR A 291 -27.05 12.66 -2.49
C THR A 291 -26.56 11.74 -1.37
N ILE A 292 -26.20 12.29 -0.20
CA ILE A 292 -25.84 11.53 1.00
C ILE A 292 -27.01 10.63 1.41
N ARG A 293 -28.25 11.15 1.49
CA ARG A 293 -29.44 10.35 1.84
C ARG A 293 -29.71 9.22 0.83
N ARG A 294 -29.55 9.49 -0.47
CA ARG A 294 -29.74 8.48 -1.52
C ARG A 294 -28.69 7.37 -1.45
N LEU A 295 -27.45 7.71 -1.11
CA LEU A 295 -26.37 6.75 -0.89
C LEU A 295 -26.59 5.95 0.40
N GLU A 296 -27.09 6.58 1.47
CA GLU A 296 -27.51 5.87 2.69
C GLU A 296 -28.60 4.83 2.42
N GLU A 297 -29.56 5.14 1.55
CA GLU A 297 -30.61 4.21 1.12
C GLU A 297 -30.07 3.08 0.24
N GLN A 298 -29.17 3.38 -0.69
CA GLN A 298 -28.49 2.36 -1.49
C GLN A 298 -27.67 1.42 -0.59
N MET A 299 -26.98 1.93 0.43
CA MET A 299 -26.26 1.12 1.40
C MET A 299 -27.16 0.29 2.33
N ARG A 300 -28.43 0.68 2.55
CA ARG A 300 -29.40 -0.20 3.23
C ARG A 300 -29.80 -1.39 2.36
N SER A 301 -29.74 -1.24 1.03
CA SER A 301 -30.07 -2.30 0.08
C SER A 301 -28.91 -3.27 -0.19
N PHE A 302 -27.66 -2.80 -0.10
CA PHE A 302 -26.48 -3.65 -0.04
C PHE A 302 -26.30 -4.13 1.40
N ASN A 303 -26.69 -5.37 1.71
CA ASN A 303 -26.59 -6.01 3.04
C ASN A 303 -25.16 -6.00 3.64
N VAL A 304 -24.64 -4.85 4.04
CA VAL A 304 -23.44 -4.72 4.88
C VAL A 304 -23.89 -4.96 6.31
N SER A 305 -23.41 -6.04 6.94
CA SER A 305 -23.82 -6.40 8.30
C SER A 305 -23.48 -5.28 9.26
N GLN A 306 -24.48 -4.50 9.68
CA GLN A 306 -24.26 -3.42 10.63
C GLN A 306 -24.19 -3.95 12.07
N PRO A 307 -23.15 -3.64 12.84
CA PRO A 307 -23.10 -3.89 14.27
C PRO A 307 -24.30 -3.24 14.96
N GLN A 308 -24.93 -3.94 15.90
CA GLN A 308 -26.18 -3.53 16.57
C GLN A 308 -26.11 -2.13 17.25
N ARG A 309 -24.90 -1.65 17.57
CA ARG A 309 -24.67 -0.29 18.11
C ARG A 309 -25.02 0.83 17.12
N LEU A 310 -24.84 0.62 15.81
CA LEU A 310 -25.25 1.59 14.79
C LEU A 310 -26.76 1.69 14.69
N LYS A 311 -27.51 0.57 14.75
CA LYS A 311 -28.98 0.59 14.76
C LYS A 311 -29.52 1.43 15.92
N GLN A 312 -28.85 1.43 17.06
CA GLN A 312 -29.27 2.16 18.26
C GLN A 312 -28.94 3.66 18.17
N LEU A 313 -27.79 4.02 17.59
CA LEU A 313 -27.45 5.42 17.25
C LEU A 313 -28.43 6.01 16.22
N PHE A 314 -28.81 5.23 15.20
CA PHE A 314 -29.81 5.64 14.22
C PHE A 314 -31.21 5.83 14.83
N ARG A 315 -31.61 4.96 15.75
CA ARG A 315 -32.89 5.11 16.46
C ARG A 315 -32.96 6.40 17.28
N ASN A 316 -31.82 6.78 17.89
CA ASN A 316 -31.74 8.00 18.70
C ASN A 316 -31.64 9.28 17.86
N LEU A 317 -31.09 9.22 16.65
CA LEU A 317 -31.06 10.34 15.70
C LEU A 317 -32.43 10.58 15.05
N VAL A 318 -33.15 9.51 14.68
CA VAL A 318 -34.50 9.61 14.11
C VAL A 318 -35.51 10.14 15.13
N ASN A 319 -35.35 9.79 16.41
CA ASN A 319 -36.26 10.25 17.48
C ASN A 319 -35.95 11.67 18.00
N ARG A 320 -34.92 12.36 17.49
CA ARG A 320 -34.60 13.75 17.87
C ARG A 320 -35.15 14.82 16.92
N ASN A 321 -35.78 14.41 15.82
CA ASN A 321 -36.36 15.31 14.82
C ASN A 321 -37.88 15.12 14.64
N PHE A 322 -38.58 14.70 15.69
CA PHE A 322 -40.04 14.78 15.78
C PHE A 322 -40.46 15.43 17.08
#